data_AF-A0A0F8XZA4-F1
#
_entry.id   AF-A0A0F8XZA4-F1
#
_cell.length_a   1.000
_cell.length_b   1.000
_cell.length_c   1.000
_cell.angle_alpha   90.00
_cell.angle_beta   90.00
_cell.angle_gamma   90.00
#
_symmetry.space_group_name_H-M   'P 1'
#
loop_
_entity.id
_entity.type
_entity.pdbx_description
1 polymer ?
#
loop_
_entity_poly.entity_id
_entity_poly.type
_entity_poly.pdbx_seq_one_letter_code
_entity_poly.pdbx_strand_id
1 'polypeptide(L)'
;MVCAEGKGCYLMKTAGILVGTVMAVGGCVSCGGPKTMDMDWVYAAIRPPLVVQDGTKVNVYRKWWEEAEDCLGMRYEFEKVLWIVARTGKDGTFAMNGVRGFRGYTAGQPNGRVVIMLGQADWLNPELVRHESLHAITGKRHGQLPEATFIKCSLGPGP
;
A
#
# COMPACT_ATOMS: atom_id res chain seq x y z
N MET A 1 -23.28 -27.52 -9.31
CA MET A 1 -22.90 -27.59 -7.89
C MET A 1 -22.68 -26.17 -7.42
N VAL A 2 -23.42 -25.72 -6.40
CA VAL A 2 -23.38 -24.35 -5.88
C VAL A 2 -22.35 -24.33 -4.75
N CYS A 3 -21.33 -23.48 -4.83
CA CYS A 3 -20.38 -23.29 -3.75
C CYS A 3 -21.00 -22.36 -2.71
N ALA A 4 -21.48 -22.91 -1.60
CA ALA A 4 -21.83 -22.15 -0.42
C ALA A 4 -20.54 -21.76 0.32
N GLU A 5 -20.44 -20.48 0.70
CA GLU A 5 -19.31 -19.92 1.43
C GLU A 5 -19.10 -20.63 2.78
N GLY A 6 -17.86 -21.00 3.06
CA GLY A 6 -17.35 -20.90 4.44
C GLY A 6 -17.54 -22.08 5.39
N LYS A 7 -17.49 -23.35 4.97
CA LYS A 7 -17.18 -24.47 5.89
C LYS A 7 -16.28 -25.51 5.24
N GLY A 8 -15.26 -25.94 5.98
CA GLY A 8 -14.17 -26.80 5.53
C GLY A 8 -14.61 -28.12 4.89
N CYS A 9 -13.70 -28.70 4.10
CA CYS A 9 -13.90 -29.99 3.46
C CYS A 9 -13.98 -31.10 4.53
N TYR A 10 -15.14 -31.73 4.68
CA TYR A 10 -15.26 -32.99 5.40
C TYR A 10 -15.44 -34.14 4.40
N LEU A 11 -14.57 -35.14 4.51
CA LEU A 11 -14.75 -36.44 3.85
C LEU A 11 -15.90 -37.18 4.55
N MET A 12 -17.07 -37.20 3.92
CA MET A 12 -18.15 -38.13 4.31
C MET A 12 -17.74 -39.54 3.88
N LYS A 13 -17.54 -40.42 4.86
CA LYS A 13 -17.45 -41.87 4.65
C LYS A 13 -18.84 -42.40 4.27
N THR A 14 -18.96 -42.98 3.08
CA THR A 14 -20.01 -43.96 2.77
C THR A 14 -19.37 -45.21 2.16
N ALA A 15 -19.74 -46.35 2.73
CA ALA A 15 -19.34 -47.68 2.33
C ALA A 15 -20.07 -48.13 1.06
N GLY A 16 -19.46 -49.02 0.27
CA GLY A 16 -20.18 -49.87 -0.69
C GLY A 16 -19.77 -49.77 -2.17
N ILE A 17 -18.67 -50.44 -2.52
CA ILE A 17 -18.39 -51.26 -3.72
C ILE A 17 -19.35 -51.10 -4.94
N LEU A 18 -18.84 -50.62 -6.10
CA LEU A 18 -18.60 -51.41 -7.34
C LEU A 18 -18.15 -50.51 -8.53
N VAL A 19 -16.98 -50.85 -9.07
CA VAL A 19 -16.55 -50.86 -10.49
C VAL A 19 -17.09 -49.78 -11.44
N GLY A 20 -16.23 -48.85 -11.84
CA GLY A 20 -16.48 -47.96 -12.98
C GLY A 20 -15.37 -46.93 -13.18
N THR A 21 -14.65 -47.07 -14.30
CA THR A 21 -13.73 -46.12 -14.94
C THR A 21 -14.04 -44.65 -14.66
N VAL A 22 -13.03 -43.86 -14.28
CA VAL A 22 -12.60 -42.59 -14.90
C VAL A 22 -11.30 -42.18 -14.17
N MET A 23 -10.17 -42.11 -14.88
CA MET A 23 -9.02 -41.35 -14.38
C MET A 23 -9.39 -39.87 -14.42
N ALA A 24 -9.99 -39.37 -13.33
CA ALA A 24 -10.13 -37.95 -13.12
C ALA A 24 -8.74 -37.44 -12.75
N VAL A 25 -8.00 -36.96 -13.75
CA VAL A 25 -6.88 -36.03 -13.55
C VAL A 25 -7.50 -34.73 -13.03
N GLY A 26 -7.90 -34.74 -11.76
CA GLY A 26 -8.39 -33.59 -11.02
C GLY A 26 -7.21 -32.68 -10.70
N GLY A 27 -6.64 -32.07 -11.74
CA GLY A 27 -5.86 -30.86 -11.55
C GLY A 27 -6.78 -29.87 -10.86
N CYS A 28 -6.50 -29.58 -9.58
CA CYS A 28 -7.04 -28.40 -8.93
C CYS A 28 -6.55 -27.22 -9.77
N VAL A 29 -7.37 -26.79 -10.73
CA VAL A 29 -7.25 -25.48 -11.34
C VAL A 29 -7.51 -24.53 -10.19
N SER A 30 -6.42 -24.11 -9.55
CA SER A 30 -6.46 -23.04 -8.57
C SER A 30 -7.22 -21.90 -9.23
N CYS A 31 -8.40 -21.58 -8.72
CA CYS A 31 -9.09 -20.36 -9.08
C CYS A 31 -8.13 -19.22 -8.75
N GLY A 32 -7.41 -18.76 -9.77
CA GLY A 32 -6.58 -17.57 -9.72
C GLY A 32 -7.49 -16.37 -9.59
N GLY A 33 -7.98 -16.12 -8.38
CA GLY A 33 -8.24 -14.75 -7.99
C GLY A 33 -6.90 -13.98 -8.08
N PRO A 34 -6.90 -12.70 -8.46
CA PRO A 34 -5.70 -11.89 -8.28
C PRO A 34 -5.28 -12.07 -6.82
N LYS A 35 -4.05 -12.55 -6.59
CA LYS A 35 -3.49 -12.57 -5.23
C LYS A 35 -3.65 -11.15 -4.72
N THR A 36 -4.57 -10.96 -3.78
CA THR A 36 -4.63 -9.73 -2.99
C THR A 36 -3.20 -9.48 -2.58
N MET A 37 -2.65 -8.35 -3.05
CA MET A 37 -1.27 -7.98 -2.79
C MET A 37 -0.99 -8.27 -1.32
N ASP A 38 0.08 -9.02 -1.05
CA ASP A 38 0.45 -9.40 0.30
C ASP A 38 0.76 -8.12 1.08
N MET A 39 -0.30 -7.58 1.69
CA MET A 39 -0.32 -6.45 2.58
C MET A 39 -0.04 -6.93 4.00
N ASP A 40 0.27 -8.21 4.21
CA ASP A 40 0.46 -8.76 5.56
C ASP A 40 1.64 -8.10 6.24
N TRP A 41 2.66 -7.63 5.50
CA TRP A 41 3.72 -6.80 6.08
C TRP A 41 3.25 -5.38 6.41
N VAL A 42 2.35 -4.78 5.62
CA VAL A 42 1.73 -3.48 5.93
C VAL A 42 0.94 -3.64 7.22
N TYR A 43 0.07 -4.65 7.29
CA TYR A 43 -0.75 -4.96 8.44
C TYR A 43 0.08 -5.44 9.65
N ALA A 44 1.16 -6.20 9.46
CA ALA A 44 2.07 -6.59 10.53
C ALA A 44 2.91 -5.41 11.04
N ALA A 45 3.25 -4.47 10.15
CA ALA A 45 3.92 -3.24 10.51
C ALA A 45 2.98 -2.21 11.16
N ILE A 46 1.67 -2.45 11.20
CA ILE A 46 0.68 -1.46 11.64
C ILE A 46 -0.14 -2.03 12.79
N ARG A 47 -0.14 -1.33 13.94
CA ARG A 47 -1.04 -1.68 15.04
C ARG A 47 -2.41 -1.01 14.85
N PRO A 48 -3.54 -1.70 15.12
CA PRO A 48 -4.89 -1.12 15.05
C PRO A 48 -5.04 0.15 15.91
N PRO A 49 -6.02 1.04 15.60
CA PRO A 49 -7.03 0.92 14.55
C PRO A 49 -6.68 1.76 13.30
N LEU A 50 -6.07 1.15 12.30
CA LEU A 50 -5.94 1.77 10.99
C LEU A 50 -7.18 1.44 10.15
N VAL A 51 -7.89 2.46 9.69
CA VAL A 51 -8.78 2.31 8.53
C VAL A 51 -7.96 2.72 7.33
N VAL A 52 -7.72 1.79 6.40
CA VAL A 52 -6.97 2.03 5.16
C VAL A 52 -7.95 2.50 4.09
N GLN A 53 -7.68 3.67 3.51
CA GLN A 53 -8.33 4.10 2.27
C GLN A 53 -7.30 4.18 1.15
N ASP A 54 -7.71 3.85 -0.06
CA ASP A 54 -6.88 3.93 -1.26
C ASP A 54 -6.76 5.39 -1.71
N GLY A 55 -5.56 5.95 -1.55
CA GLY A 55 -5.27 7.35 -1.90
C GLY A 55 -5.14 7.60 -3.40
N THR A 56 -5.08 6.56 -4.25
CA THR A 56 -4.99 6.75 -5.72
C THR A 56 -6.25 7.37 -6.31
N LYS A 57 -7.38 7.34 -5.59
CA LYS A 57 -8.65 7.96 -5.99
C LYS A 57 -8.66 9.48 -5.84
N VAL A 58 -7.55 10.05 -5.36
CA VAL A 58 -7.42 11.48 -5.06
C VAL A 58 -6.71 12.14 -6.23
N ASN A 59 -7.49 12.74 -7.14
CA ASN A 59 -6.98 13.31 -8.39
C ASN A 59 -5.84 14.34 -8.20
N VAL A 60 -5.77 15.03 -7.05
CA VAL A 60 -4.73 16.02 -6.77
C VAL A 60 -3.35 15.42 -6.48
N TYR A 61 -3.26 14.13 -6.13
CA TYR A 61 -1.97 13.50 -5.84
C TYR A 61 -1.08 13.38 -7.07
N ARG A 62 -1.68 13.14 -8.24
CA ARG A 62 -0.94 13.13 -9.51
C ARG A 62 -0.23 14.46 -9.75
N LYS A 63 -0.95 15.57 -9.55
CA LYS A 63 -0.40 16.91 -9.72
C LYS A 63 0.75 17.18 -8.74
N TRP A 64 0.57 16.87 -7.45
CA TRP A 64 1.63 17.06 -6.46
C TRP A 64 2.85 16.16 -6.70
N TRP A 65 2.62 14.96 -7.22
CA TRP A 65 3.71 14.08 -7.66
C TRP A 65 4.50 14.69 -8.82
N GLU A 66 3.81 15.17 -9.86
CA GLU A 66 4.45 15.84 -11.00
C GLU A 66 5.26 17.08 -10.57
N GLU A 67 4.74 17.87 -9.64
CA GLU A 67 5.48 19.00 -9.05
C GLU A 67 6.77 18.56 -8.35
N ALA A 68 6.73 17.42 -7.64
CA ALA A 68 7.92 16.84 -6.99
C ALA A 68 8.93 16.32 -8.03
N GLU A 69 8.46 15.65 -9.08
CA GLU A 69 9.28 15.20 -10.21
C GLU A 69 9.97 16.36 -10.92
N ASP A 70 9.22 17.40 -11.26
CA ASP A 70 9.72 18.59 -11.93
C ASP A 70 10.76 19.31 -11.06
N CYS A 71 10.53 19.41 -9.75
CA CYS A 71 11.49 20.02 -8.82
C CYS A 71 12.79 19.21 -8.71
N LEU A 72 12.71 17.87 -8.73
CA LEU A 72 13.86 16.99 -8.69
C LEU A 72 14.57 16.86 -10.04
N GLY A 73 13.90 17.19 -11.15
CA GLY A 73 14.35 16.86 -12.50
C GLY A 73 14.41 15.35 -12.74
N MET A 74 13.55 14.58 -12.07
CA MET A 74 13.51 13.11 -12.11
C MET A 74 12.08 12.64 -12.39
N ARG A 75 11.92 11.54 -13.12
CA ARG A 75 10.63 10.88 -13.33
C ARG A 75 10.59 9.52 -12.66
N TYR A 76 9.44 9.13 -12.14
CA TYR A 76 9.20 7.83 -11.53
C TYR A 76 7.76 7.37 -11.75
N GLU A 77 7.53 6.06 -11.71
CA GLU A 77 6.22 5.48 -12.03
C GLU A 77 5.24 5.65 -10.86
N PHE A 78 4.38 6.66 -10.93
CA PHE A 78 3.33 6.91 -9.93
C PHE A 78 2.44 5.67 -9.69
N GLU A 79 2.18 4.87 -10.73
CA GLU A 79 1.33 3.68 -10.67
C GLU A 79 1.97 2.55 -9.85
N LYS A 80 3.29 2.58 -9.65
CA LYS A 80 4.00 1.64 -8.76
C LYS A 80 3.87 2.02 -7.29
N VAL A 81 3.32 3.21 -6.99
CA VAL A 81 3.11 3.69 -5.63
C VAL A 81 1.74 3.24 -5.13
N LEU A 82 1.74 2.54 -4.00
CA LEU A 82 0.54 2.26 -3.23
C LEU A 82 0.34 3.40 -2.23
N TRP A 83 -0.77 4.12 -2.38
CA TRP A 83 -1.14 5.23 -1.51
C TRP A 83 -2.13 4.78 -0.45
N ILE A 84 -1.77 5.00 0.82
CA ILE A 84 -2.58 4.60 1.96
C ILE A 84 -2.87 5.82 2.81
N VAL A 85 -4.14 6.08 3.08
CA VAL A 85 -4.54 7.01 4.14
C VAL A 85 -4.74 6.22 5.43
N ALA A 86 -3.94 6.55 6.43
CA ALA A 86 -3.91 5.94 7.76
C ALA A 86 -4.76 6.76 8.74
N ARG A 87 -5.70 6.12 9.44
CA ARG A 87 -6.42 6.77 10.55
C ARG A 87 -5.42 7.29 11.60
N THR A 88 -5.57 8.55 11.99
CA THR A 88 -4.73 9.20 13.00
C THR A 88 -5.37 9.22 14.37
N GLY A 89 -4.53 9.31 15.41
CA GLY A 89 -4.95 9.62 16.77
C GLY A 89 -5.36 11.09 16.93
N LYS A 90 -5.69 11.48 18.18
CA LYS A 90 -6.06 12.86 18.53
C LYS A 90 -4.95 13.88 18.28
N ASP A 91 -3.71 13.42 18.26
CA ASP A 91 -2.50 14.19 17.98
C ASP A 91 -2.23 14.36 16.48
N GLY A 92 -3.12 13.88 15.61
CA GLY A 92 -2.95 13.98 14.15
C GLY A 92 -1.91 13.02 13.58
N THR A 93 -1.33 12.13 14.40
CA THR A 93 -0.31 11.16 13.98
C THR A 93 -0.84 9.73 13.99
N PHE A 94 -0.15 8.83 13.29
CA PHE A 94 -0.40 7.40 13.33
C PHE A 94 0.82 6.63 13.86
N ALA A 95 0.60 5.34 14.15
CA ALA A 95 1.64 4.45 14.66
C ALA A 95 2.08 3.44 13.60
N MET A 96 3.37 3.16 13.55
CA MET A 96 3.97 2.14 12.70
C MET A 96 5.06 1.40 13.48
N ASN A 97 5.05 0.07 13.42
CA ASN A 97 5.98 -0.82 14.11
C ASN A 97 6.08 -0.55 15.62
N GLY A 98 4.97 -0.12 16.24
CA GLY A 98 4.94 0.28 17.65
C GLY A 98 5.50 1.67 17.95
N VAL A 99 6.05 2.36 16.95
CA VAL A 99 6.50 3.76 17.06
C VAL A 99 5.34 4.69 16.69
N ARG A 100 5.11 5.73 17.50
CA ARG A 100 4.07 6.76 17.26
C ARG A 100 4.69 8.04 16.75
N GLY A 101 3.88 8.93 16.18
CA GLY A 101 4.30 10.28 15.79
C GLY A 101 4.43 10.51 14.29
N PHE A 102 4.01 9.56 13.45
CA PHE A 102 4.11 9.70 12.00
C PHE A 102 2.94 10.53 11.45
N ARG A 103 3.25 11.54 10.63
CA ARG A 103 2.27 12.24 9.78
C ARG A 103 2.28 11.68 8.35
N GLY A 104 3.46 11.30 7.86
CA GLY A 104 3.69 10.59 6.61
C GLY A 104 4.74 9.51 6.79
N TYR A 105 4.77 8.54 5.88
CA TYR A 105 5.79 7.51 5.83
C TYR A 105 5.92 6.91 4.43
N THR A 106 7.15 6.69 3.99
CA THR A 106 7.45 6.03 2.71
C THR A 106 8.37 4.83 2.90
N ALA A 107 8.03 3.69 2.27
CA ALA A 107 8.88 2.51 2.22
C ALA A 107 8.86 1.82 0.86
N GLY A 108 10.05 1.43 0.40
CA GLY A 108 10.21 0.52 -0.74
C GLY A 108 9.89 -0.93 -0.34
N GLN A 109 9.41 -1.71 -1.30
CA GLN A 109 9.05 -3.11 -1.16
C GLN A 109 10.02 -4.03 -1.90
N PRO A 110 10.20 -5.29 -1.44
CA PRO A 110 11.05 -6.26 -2.13
C PRO A 110 10.65 -6.53 -3.59
N ASN A 111 9.37 -6.33 -3.94
CA ASN A 111 8.86 -6.48 -5.30
C ASN A 111 9.01 -5.21 -6.17
N GLY A 112 9.74 -4.20 -5.69
CA GLY A 112 9.97 -2.95 -6.41
C GLY A 112 8.82 -1.93 -6.33
N ARG A 113 7.75 -2.21 -5.58
CA ARG A 113 6.71 -1.21 -5.30
C ARG A 113 7.14 -0.26 -4.20
N VAL A 114 6.50 0.91 -4.16
CA VAL A 114 6.69 1.87 -3.07
C VAL A 114 5.35 2.04 -2.36
N VAL A 115 5.36 2.12 -1.03
CA VAL A 115 4.18 2.47 -0.24
C VAL A 115 4.39 3.84 0.35
N ILE A 116 3.42 4.72 0.12
CA ILE A 116 3.29 6.01 0.81
C ILE A 116 2.08 5.92 1.73
N MET A 117 2.29 6.20 3.01
CA MET A 117 1.25 6.25 4.03
C MET A 117 1.12 7.68 4.55
N LEU A 118 -0.09 8.22 4.54
CA LEU A 118 -0.39 9.58 4.97
C LEU A 118 -1.42 9.55 6.10
N GLY A 119 -1.22 10.35 7.13
CA GLY A 119 -2.19 10.48 8.21
C GLY A 119 -3.49 11.11 7.72
N GLN A 120 -4.63 10.61 8.18
CA GLN A 120 -5.97 11.11 7.86
C GLN A 120 -6.15 12.60 8.21
N ALA A 121 -5.38 13.15 9.15
CA ALA A 121 -5.40 14.58 9.43
C ALA A 121 -4.71 15.44 8.34
N ASP A 122 -3.77 14.87 7.59
CA ASP A 122 -2.85 15.61 6.70
C ASP A 122 -2.77 15.05 5.27
N TRP A 123 -3.58 14.06 4.90
CA TRP A 123 -3.52 13.44 3.58
C TRP A 123 -3.83 14.40 2.41
N LEU A 124 -4.49 15.53 2.66
CA LEU A 124 -4.68 16.61 1.68
C LEU A 124 -3.71 17.78 1.86
N ASN A 125 -2.70 17.63 2.72
CA ASN A 125 -1.64 18.62 2.88
C ASN A 125 -0.65 18.48 1.71
N PRO A 126 -0.58 19.44 0.78
CA PRO A 126 0.27 19.32 -0.40
C PRO A 126 1.76 19.21 -0.05
N GLU A 127 2.20 19.87 1.03
CA GLU A 127 3.58 19.80 1.49
C GLU A 127 3.95 18.39 1.91
N LEU A 128 3.09 17.76 2.73
CA LEU A 128 3.33 16.40 3.21
C LEU A 128 3.27 15.37 2.07
N VAL A 129 2.33 15.52 1.12
CA VAL A 129 2.25 14.59 -0.01
C VAL A 129 3.48 14.71 -0.90
N ARG A 130 3.92 15.94 -1.23
CA ARG A 130 5.15 16.14 -1.99
C ARG A 130 6.36 15.60 -1.26
N HIS A 131 6.49 15.89 0.03
CA HIS A 131 7.54 15.37 0.89
C HIS A 131 7.68 13.85 0.82
N GLU A 132 6.58 13.10 0.98
CA GLU A 132 6.63 11.63 0.87
C GLU A 132 6.90 11.17 -0.57
N SER A 133 6.42 11.93 -1.57
CA SER A 133 6.75 11.69 -2.98
C SER A 133 8.25 11.81 -3.25
N LEU A 134 8.96 12.75 -2.62
CA LEU A 134 10.42 12.88 -2.75
C LEU A 134 11.13 11.62 -2.27
N HIS A 135 10.70 11.05 -1.14
CA HIS A 135 11.25 9.79 -0.63
C HIS A 135 11.01 8.64 -1.62
N ALA A 136 9.83 8.59 -2.23
CA ALA A 136 9.47 7.55 -3.19
C ALA A 136 10.26 7.65 -4.50
N ILE A 137 10.34 8.85 -5.09
CA ILE A 137 11.03 9.11 -6.36
C ILE A 137 12.53 8.85 -6.24
N THR A 138 13.13 9.26 -5.12
CA THR A 138 14.59 9.20 -4.96
C THR A 138 15.09 7.92 -4.30
N GLY A 139 14.19 7.16 -3.65
CA GLY A 139 14.55 6.04 -2.78
C GLY A 139 15.34 6.45 -1.53
N LYS A 140 15.46 7.75 -1.25
CA LYS A 140 16.25 8.32 -0.15
C LYS A 140 15.37 8.69 1.04
N ARG A 141 15.85 8.44 2.25
CA ARG A 141 15.21 8.83 3.52
C ARG A 141 15.58 10.26 3.92
N HIS A 142 14.98 10.76 5.00
CA HIS A 142 15.37 12.03 5.62
C HIS A 142 16.88 12.11 5.87
N GLY A 143 17.45 13.28 5.59
CA GLY A 143 18.89 13.55 5.75
C GLY A 143 19.77 12.97 4.62
N GLN A 144 19.21 12.21 3.69
CA GLN A 144 19.96 11.67 2.54
C GLN A 144 19.81 12.52 1.27
N LEU A 145 18.84 13.45 1.26
CA LEU A 145 18.76 14.54 0.30
C LEU A 145 19.35 15.81 0.94
N PRO A 146 20.03 16.68 0.17
CA PRO A 146 20.40 18.00 0.65
C PRO A 146 19.16 18.71 1.21
N GLU A 147 19.25 19.21 2.43
CA GLU A 147 18.12 19.81 3.15
C GLU A 147 17.44 20.93 2.34
N ALA A 148 18.24 21.77 1.67
CA ALA A 148 17.72 22.83 0.80
C ALA A 148 16.89 22.29 -0.38
N THR A 149 17.31 21.17 -0.99
CA THR A 149 16.53 20.52 -2.05
C THR A 149 15.24 19.96 -1.50
N PHE A 150 15.30 19.31 -0.34
CA PHE A 150 14.16 18.69 0.29
C PHE A 150 13.09 19.72 0.67
N ILE A 151 13.48 20.80 1.34
CA ILE A 151 12.59 21.91 1.72
C ILE A 151 11.99 22.57 0.47
N LYS A 152 12.82 22.89 -0.53
CA LYS A 152 12.36 23.52 -1.76
C LYS A 152 11.29 22.67 -2.46
N CYS A 153 11.53 21.37 -2.59
CA CYS A 153 10.65 20.49 -3.35
C CYS A 153 9.42 20.01 -2.56
N SER A 154 9.47 19.99 -1.21
CA SER A 154 8.29 19.70 -0.39
C SER A 154 7.33 20.89 -0.33
N LEU A 155 7.84 22.11 -0.15
CA LEU A 155 7.01 23.32 -0.07
C LEU A 155 6.35 23.67 -1.41
N GLY A 156 6.94 23.24 -2.53
CA GLY A 156 6.46 23.53 -3.88
C GLY A 156 6.83 24.96 -4.34
N PRO A 157 6.39 25.39 -5.53
CA PRO A 157 6.45 26.79 -5.90
C PRO A 157 5.65 27.59 -4.85
N GLY A 158 6.26 28.62 -4.26
CA GLY A 158 5.55 29.50 -3.34
C GLY A 158 4.28 30.08 -3.97
N PRO A 159 3.29 30.48 -3.16
CA PRO A 159 2.06 31.10 -3.67
C PRO A 159 2.32 32.33 -4.54
#